data_AF-A0A939KE66-F1
#
_entry.id   AF-A0A939KE66-F1
#
_cell.length_a   1.000
_cell.length_b   1.000
_cell.length_c   1.000
_cell.angle_alpha   90.00
_cell.angle_beta   90.00
_cell.angle_gamma   90.00
#
_symmetry.space_group_name_H-M   'P 1'
#
loop_
_entity.id
_entity.type
_entity.pdbx_description
1 polymer ?
#
loop_
_entity_poly.entity_id
_entity_poly.type
_entity_poly.pdbx_seq_one_letter_code
_entity_poly.pdbx_strand_id
1 'polypeptide(L)' 'MQEWKNNKYYWIIELLGFWEGGVNASNLAQQFSVTRKQGKQYLTRYRALYPQNLIYNTSLKHFIPTSTRLPTRRVSP' A
#
# COMPACT_ATOMS: atom_id res chain seq x y z
N MET A 1 6.61 17.07 -13.66
CA MET A 1 5.62 16.04 -13.30
C MET A 1 6.16 15.22 -12.12
N GLN A 2 5.93 15.67 -10.89
CA GLN A 2 6.45 15.02 -9.68
C GLN A 2 5.42 15.09 -8.53
N GLU A 3 4.13 14.87 -8.81
CA GLU A 3 3.07 15.00 -7.79
C GLU A 3 2.83 13.72 -6.95
N TRP A 4 3.49 12.61 -7.26
CA TRP A 4 3.12 11.30 -6.74
C TRP A 4 3.95 10.81 -5.54
N LYS A 5 5.08 11.47 -5.22
CA LYS A 5 5.94 11.07 -4.10
C LYS A 5 5.28 11.25 -2.72
N ASN A 6 4.25 12.09 -2.60
CA ASN A 6 3.56 12.38 -1.34
C ASN A 6 2.08 11.95 -1.33
N ASN A 7 1.79 10.77 -1.90
CA ASN A 7 0.43 10.25 -1.83
C ASN A 7 0.18 9.59 -0.46
N LYS A 8 -0.70 10.18 0.37
CA LYS A 8 -1.13 9.63 1.67
C LYS A 8 -1.62 8.18 1.59
N TYR A 9 -2.20 7.78 0.45
CA TYR A 9 -2.64 6.41 0.20
C TYR A 9 -1.47 5.43 0.02
N TYR A 10 -0.30 5.88 -0.41
CA TYR A 10 0.87 5.00 -0.55
C TYR A 10 1.57 4.82 0.78
N TRP A 11 1.71 5.91 1.54
CA TRP A 11 2.29 5.85 2.88
C TRP A 11 1.52 4.90 3.80
N ILE A 12 0.18 4.94 3.77
CA ILE A 12 -0.63 4.04 4.60
C ILE A 12 -0.55 2.58 4.13
N ILE A 13 -0.34 2.33 2.83
CA ILE A 13 -0.16 0.99 2.27
C ILE A 13 1.16 0.41 2.78
N GLU A 14 2.22 1.22 2.82
CA GLU A 14 3.50 0.85 3.41
C GLU A 14 3.38 0.62 4.91
N LEU A 15 2.71 1.52 5.64
CA LEU A 15 2.52 1.43 7.08
C LEU A 15 1.72 0.17 7.45
N LEU A 16 0.56 -0.05 6.83
CA LEU A 16 -0.26 -1.24 7.08
C LEU A 16 0.46 -2.51 6.64
N GLY A 17 1.15 -2.48 5.49
CA GLY A 17 1.98 -3.61 5.07
C GLY A 17 3.01 -3.98 6.14
N PHE A 18 3.74 -2.99 6.66
CA PHE A 18 4.78 -3.20 7.66
C PHE A 18 4.24 -3.64 9.02
N TRP A 19 3.17 -3.02 9.52
CA TRP A 19 2.65 -3.25 10.88
C TRP A 19 1.64 -4.40 10.96
N GLU A 20 0.70 -4.50 10.02
CA GLU A 20 -0.33 -5.57 10.02
C GLU A 20 0.14 -6.82 9.25
N GLY A 21 1.31 -6.77 8.60
CA GLY A 21 1.81 -7.85 7.73
C GLY A 21 1.04 -7.97 6.41
N GLY A 22 0.10 -7.07 6.14
CA GLY A 22 -0.59 -7.02 4.86
C GLY A 22 -1.65 -5.92 4.77
N VAL A 23 -2.00 -5.56 3.54
CA VAL A 23 -2.98 -4.51 3.25
C VAL A 23 -3.97 -4.97 2.18
N ASN A 24 -5.23 -4.59 2.35
CA ASN A 24 -6.29 -4.86 1.38
C ASN A 24 -7.11 -3.60 1.09
N ALA A 25 -7.99 -3.68 0.10
CA ALA A 25 -8.82 -2.54 -0.31
C ALA A 25 -9.84 -2.11 0.77
N SER A 26 -10.24 -3.02 1.66
CA SER A 26 -11.15 -2.75 2.78
C SER A 26 -10.45 -1.95 3.89
N ASN A 27 -9.17 -2.21 4.18
CA ASN A 27 -8.39 -1.40 5.12
C ASN A 27 -8.29 0.05 4.62
N LEU A 28 -8.02 0.25 3.33
CA LEU A 28 -8.01 1.59 2.73
C LEU A 28 -9.38 2.25 2.71
N ALA A 29 -10.43 1.49 2.41
CA ALA A 29 -11.80 1.99 2.44
C ALA A 29 -12.21 2.49 3.83
N GLN A 30 -11.86 1.74 4.88
CA GLN A 30 -12.13 2.12 6.26
C GLN A 30 -11.32 3.34 6.68
N GLN A 31 -10.01 3.37 6.40
CA GLN A 31 -9.12 4.42 6.88
C GLN A 31 -9.35 5.78 6.21
N PHE A 32 -9.78 5.81 4.95
CA PHE A 32 -10.00 7.05 4.19
C PHE A 32 -11.46 7.32 3.90
N SER A 33 -12.39 6.52 4.43
CA SER A 33 -13.82 6.59 4.13
C SER A 33 -14.11 6.60 2.61
N VAL A 34 -13.32 5.83 1.86
CA VAL A 34 -13.45 5.70 0.39
C VAL A 34 -14.16 4.40 0.03
N THR A 35 -14.71 4.31 -1.18
CA THR A 35 -15.30 3.05 -1.65
C THR A 35 -14.20 1.99 -1.84
N ARG A 36 -14.51 0.70 -1.58
CA ARG A 36 -13.58 -0.42 -1.87
C ARG A 36 -13.01 -0.39 -3.29
N LYS A 37 -13.78 0.08 -4.28
CA LYS A 37 -13.34 0.26 -5.67
C LYS A 37 -12.18 1.27 -5.77
N GLN A 38 -12.27 2.39 -5.07
CA GLN A 38 -11.20 3.40 -5.00
C GLN A 38 -9.99 2.84 -4.26
N GLY A 39 -10.20 2.15 -3.12
CA GLY A 39 -9.13 1.45 -2.40
C GLY A 39 -8.35 0.47 -3.29
N LYS A 40 -9.07 -0.35 -4.08
CA LYS A 40 -8.46 -1.26 -5.06
C LYS A 40 -7.67 -0.51 -6.13
N GLN A 41 -8.20 0.60 -6.63
CA GLN A 41 -7.50 1.44 -7.62
C GLN A 41 -6.18 1.99 -7.05
N TYR A 42 -6.16 2.44 -5.79
CA TYR A 42 -4.93 2.91 -5.14
C TYR A 42 -3.90 1.79 -4.97
N LEU A 43 -4.33 0.59 -4.55
CA LEU A 43 -3.44 -0.58 -4.45
C LEU A 43 -2.86 -0.98 -5.80
N THR A 44 -3.69 -1.04 -6.84
CA THR A 44 -3.23 -1.36 -8.20
C THR A 44 -2.21 -0.34 -8.69
N ARG A 45 -2.46 0.96 -8.48
CA ARG A 45 -1.51 2.02 -8.84
C ARG A 45 -0.21 1.92 -8.05
N TYR A 46 -0.29 1.69 -6.74
CA TYR A 46 0.89 1.53 -5.89
C TYR A 46 1.74 0.34 -6.36
N ARG A 47 1.11 -0.81 -6.62
CA ARG A 47 1.81 -1.99 -7.15
C ARG A 47 2.41 -1.76 -8.54
N ALA A 48 1.76 -0.98 -9.40
CA ALA A 48 2.32 -0.64 -10.71
C ALA A 48 3.61 0.19 -10.58
N LEU A 49 3.67 1.07 -9.57
CA LEU A 49 4.85 1.90 -9.28
C LEU A 49 5.94 1.14 -8.51
N TYR A 50 5.53 0.28 -7.59
CA TYR A 50 6.41 -0.46 -6.69
C TYR A 50 6.07 -1.96 -6.68
N PRO A 51 6.25 -2.67 -7.80
CA PRO A 51 5.87 -4.09 -7.92
C PRO A 51 6.66 -5.00 -6.99
N GLN A 52 7.84 -4.55 -6.55
CA GLN A 52 8.71 -5.30 -5.65
C GLN A 52 8.32 -5.12 -4.17
N ASN A 53 7.54 -4.09 -3.80
CA ASN A 53 7.25 -3.79 -2.40
C ASN A 53 6.08 -4.62 -1.85
N LEU A 54 5.16 -5.07 -2.71
CA LEU A 54 3.98 -5.85 -2.32
C LEU A 54 3.78 -7.07 -3.23
N ILE A 55 3.61 -8.23 -2.62
CA ILE A 55 3.21 -9.46 -3.28
C ILE A 55 1.74 -9.72 -2.95
N TYR A 56 0.93 -10.00 -3.97
CA TYR A 56 -0.44 -10.42 -3.76
C TYR A 56 -0.47 -11.89 -3.31
N ASN A 57 -0.94 -12.15 -2.09
CA ASN A 57 -1.16 -13.49 -1.59
C ASN A 57 -2.60 -13.92 -1.90
N THR A 58 -2.75 -14.92 -2.79
CA THR A 58 -4.04 -15.44 -3.23
C THR A 58 -4.80 -16.17 -2.13
N SER A 59 -4.10 -16.84 -1.20
CA SER A 59 -4.69 -17.58 -0.09
C SER A 59 -5.34 -16.65 0.95
N LEU A 60 -4.71 -15.50 1.21
CA LEU A 60 -5.20 -14.51 2.18
C LEU A 60 -5.99 -13.37 1.54
N LYS A 61 -6.04 -13.30 0.19
CA LYS A 61 -6.63 -12.20 -0.59
C LYS A 61 -6.08 -10.81 -0.21
N HIS A 62 -4.88 -10.76 0.36
CA HIS A 62 -4.22 -9.56 0.87
C HIS A 62 -2.87 -9.34 0.18
N PHE A 63 -2.41 -8.09 0.15
CA PHE A 63 -1.08 -7.74 -0.31
C PHE A 63 -0.12 -7.79 0.87
N ILE A 64 0.91 -8.61 0.79
CA ILE A 64 1.93 -8.80 1.83
C ILE A 64 3.18 -8.01 1.42
N PRO A 65 3.84 -7.30 2.34
CA PRO A 65 5.13 -6.68 2.04
C PRO A 65 6.18 -7.73 1.71
N THR A 66 6.99 -7.47 0.69
CA THR A 66 8.19 -8.28 0.45
C THR A 66 9.23 -7.89 1.49
N SER A 67 9.63 -8.83 2.36
CA SER A 67 10.40 -8.66 3.62
C SER A 67 11.70 -7.83 3.56
N THR A 68 12.13 -7.36 2.40
CA THR A 68 13.45 -6.74 2.19
C THR A 68 13.38 -5.24 1.90
N ARG A 69 12.21 -4.67 1.56
CA ARG A 69 12.11 -3.26 1.14
C ARG A 69 10.81 -2.56 1.57
N LEU A 70 10.76 -2.07 2.81
CA LEU A 70 9.94 -0.93 3.24
C LEU A 70 10.68 -0.22 4.41
N PRO A 71 10.64 1.11 4.57
CA PRO A 71 9.87 2.13 3.83
C PRO A 71 10.67 2.90 2.75
N THR A 72 10.02 3.33 1.66
CA THR A 72 10.64 4.18 0.61
C THR A 72 10.78 5.64 1.01
N ARG A 73 10.00 6.08 2.00
CA ARG A 73 10.21 7.37 2.66
C ARG A 73 11.38 7.22 3.63
N ARG A 74 12.53 7.83 3.33
CA ARG A 74 13.54 8.11 4.38
C ARG A 74 12.80 8.89 5.46
N VAL A 75 12.56 8.25 6.60
CA VAL A 75 12.21 8.97 7.82
C VAL A 75 13.48 9.74 8.19
N SER A 76 13.54 11.00 7.77
CA SER A 76 14.52 11.92 8.35
C SER A 76 14.12 12.07 9.82
N PRO A 77 15.02 11.75 10.77
CA PRO A 77 14.77 11.98 12.20
C PRO A 77 14.60 13.47 12.50
#